data_AF-A0AAU5DVP7-F1
#
_entry.id   AF-A0AAU5DVP7-F1
#
_cell.length_a   1.000
_cell.length_b   1.000
_cell.length_c   1.000
_cell.angle_alpha   90.00
_cell.angle_beta   90.00
_cell.angle_gamma   90.00
#
_symmetry.space_group_name_H-M   'P 1'
#
loop_
_entity.id
_entity.type
_entity.pdbx_description
1 polymer ?
#
loop_
_entity_poly.entity_id
_entity_poly.type
_entity_poly.pdbx_seq_one_letter_code
_entity_poly.pdbx_strand_id
1 'polypeptide(L)'
;MALAQPNPGGPSRAENHGGVLPPQRITPLRGTLATTACMETLQVGYLHAVAAAAGCSLSQPFPDNGIDWHVSHGAPDHTVDDEVTIKVQLKCTYQIPSHPTGPAFSFTLDNAHLVKLARTPVSVHKILVVMLVPRSQEDWLRAGHEQLDLRHCCYWTNLAGHAVTGRHRTTVRIPTSRIFDDRALCEIMTRVGAGGRP
;
A
#
# COMPACT_ATOMS: atom_id res chain seq x y z
N MET A 1 -65.82 42.77 35.41
CA MET A 1 -64.35 42.62 35.33
C MET A 1 -64.07 41.68 34.17
N ALA A 2 -63.97 42.04 32.89
CA ALA A 2 -63.41 43.22 32.20
C ALA A 2 -61.91 43.38 32.54
N LEU A 3 -60.93 43.27 31.63
CA LEU A 3 -60.81 43.66 30.21
C LEU A 3 -59.78 42.73 29.50
N ALA A 4 -60.08 42.10 28.36
CA ALA A 4 -60.13 42.60 26.98
C ALA A 4 -58.80 42.41 26.20
N GLN A 5 -58.86 41.63 25.12
CA GLN A 5 -57.90 41.67 24.01
C GLN A 5 -58.05 42.97 23.20
N PRO A 6 -57.05 43.28 22.35
CA PRO A 6 -57.39 43.47 20.93
C PRO A 6 -56.44 42.74 19.96
N ASN A 7 -57.03 42.29 18.85
CA ASN A 7 -56.43 41.86 17.56
C ASN A 7 -56.28 43.10 16.63
N PRO A 8 -55.89 43.05 15.33
CA PRO A 8 -55.06 42.13 14.51
C PRO A 8 -54.04 42.85 13.56
N GLY A 9 -53.20 42.10 12.82
CA GLY A 9 -52.75 42.48 11.46
C GLY A 9 -51.28 42.89 11.22
N GLY A 10 -50.58 42.14 10.34
CA GLY A 10 -49.33 42.56 9.68
C GLY A 10 -48.61 41.40 8.96
N PRO A 11 -48.17 41.53 7.69
CA PRO A 11 -47.84 40.40 6.82
C PRO A 11 -46.41 39.85 6.98
N SER A 12 -46.28 38.57 6.62
CA SER A 12 -45.10 37.91 6.01
C SER A 12 -43.74 38.60 6.17
N ARG A 13 -42.90 38.04 7.05
CA ARG A 13 -41.46 38.01 6.79
C ARG A 13 -41.10 36.57 6.42
N ALA A 14 -40.99 36.35 5.12
CA ALA A 14 -40.20 35.26 4.59
C ALA A 14 -38.85 35.26 5.33
N GLU A 15 -38.64 34.25 6.16
CA GLU A 15 -37.32 33.87 6.61
C GLU A 15 -36.56 33.47 5.34
N ASN A 16 -35.81 34.43 4.81
CA ASN A 16 -34.78 34.19 3.83
C ASN A 16 -33.78 33.25 4.52
N HIS A 17 -34.04 31.95 4.43
CA HIS A 17 -33.02 30.92 4.56
C HIS A 17 -32.04 31.19 3.42
N GLY A 18 -31.11 32.12 3.68
CA GLY A 18 -29.91 32.29 2.90
C GLY A 18 -29.16 30.97 2.99
N GLY A 19 -29.52 30.05 2.11
CA GLY A 19 -28.80 28.82 1.88
C GLY A 19 -27.40 29.24 1.50
N VAL A 20 -26.50 29.22 2.48
CA VAL A 20 -25.07 29.23 2.23
C VAL A 20 -24.84 27.99 1.40
N LEU A 21 -24.76 28.18 0.08
CA LEU A 21 -24.30 27.15 -0.83
C LEU A 21 -23.01 26.61 -0.23
N PRO A 22 -22.90 25.28 0.01
CA PRO A 22 -21.67 24.73 0.54
C PRO A 22 -20.53 25.18 -0.36
N PRO A 23 -19.37 25.59 0.19
CA PRO A 23 -18.26 26.07 -0.60
C PRO A 23 -17.97 25.02 -1.68
N GLN A 24 -18.03 25.43 -2.94
CA GLN A 24 -17.70 24.56 -4.06
C GLN A 24 -16.29 24.05 -3.80
N ARG A 25 -16.15 22.74 -3.51
CA ARG A 25 -14.84 22.12 -3.37
C ARG A 25 -14.17 22.25 -4.73
N ILE A 26 -13.21 23.17 -4.83
CA ILE A 26 -12.36 23.29 -6.00
C ILE A 26 -11.60 21.98 -6.09
N THR A 27 -11.91 21.17 -7.10
CA THR A 27 -11.12 19.98 -7.39
C THR A 27 -9.69 20.43 -7.68
N PRO A 28 -8.69 19.96 -6.93
CA PRO A 28 -7.32 20.41 -7.14
C PRO A 28 -6.84 19.99 -8.53
N LEU A 29 -6.17 20.89 -9.23
CA LEU A 29 -5.52 20.58 -10.51
C LEU A 29 -4.38 19.59 -10.27
N ARG A 30 -4.48 18.38 -10.83
CA ARG A 30 -3.44 17.34 -10.75
C ARG A 30 -2.52 17.39 -11.98
N GLY A 31 -1.29 16.93 -11.80
CA GLY A 31 -0.34 16.74 -12.91
C GLY A 31 -0.78 15.67 -13.89
N THR A 32 -0.07 15.57 -15.02
CA THR A 32 -0.43 14.71 -16.17
C THR A 32 0.33 13.38 -16.24
N LEU A 33 1.08 13.02 -15.20
CA LEU A 33 1.78 11.73 -15.14
C LEU A 33 0.78 10.57 -15.20
N ALA A 34 1.18 9.49 -15.87
CA ALA A 34 0.37 8.28 -15.95
C ALA A 34 0.06 7.75 -14.54
N THR A 35 -1.21 7.39 -14.29
CA THR A 35 -1.65 6.90 -12.97
C THR A 35 -0.81 5.72 -12.48
N THR A 36 -0.38 4.84 -13.36
CA THR A 36 0.48 3.70 -13.02
C THR A 36 1.86 4.13 -12.51
N ALA A 37 2.46 5.20 -13.05
CA ALA A 37 3.71 5.75 -12.54
C ALA A 37 3.52 6.43 -11.18
N CYS A 38 2.37 7.10 -10.97
CA CYS A 38 2.01 7.64 -9.67
C CYS A 38 1.80 6.53 -8.62
N MET A 39 1.20 5.39 -9.01
CA MET A 39 1.04 4.21 -8.14
C MET A 39 2.37 3.61 -7.73
N GLU A 40 3.31 3.50 -8.66
CA GLU A 40 4.68 3.06 -8.40
C GLU A 40 5.37 4.00 -7.41
N THR A 41 5.30 5.31 -7.65
CA THR A 41 5.86 6.33 -6.75
C THR A 41 5.28 6.24 -5.33
N LEU A 42 3.96 6.06 -5.22
CA LEU A 42 3.28 5.90 -3.94
C LEU A 42 3.79 4.65 -3.19
N GLN A 43 3.93 3.53 -3.89
CA GLN A 43 4.43 2.28 -3.30
C GLN A 43 5.89 2.37 -2.88
N VAL A 44 6.73 3.05 -3.67
CA VAL A 44 8.12 3.33 -3.30
C VAL A 44 8.16 4.18 -2.03
N GLY A 45 7.33 5.23 -1.92
CA GLY A 45 7.24 6.04 -0.71
C GLY A 45 6.84 5.23 0.53
N TYR A 46 5.88 4.30 0.38
CA TYR A 46 5.49 3.39 1.47
C TYR A 46 6.64 2.46 1.88
N LEU A 47 7.36 1.88 0.92
CA LEU A 47 8.52 1.02 1.20
C LEU A 47 9.60 1.79 1.99
N HIS A 48 9.86 3.05 1.65
CA HIS A 48 10.80 3.90 2.39
C HIS A 48 10.35 4.13 3.83
N ALA A 49 9.06 4.41 4.05
CA ALA A 49 8.52 4.60 5.39
C ALA A 49 8.65 3.32 6.25
N VAL A 50 8.30 2.16 5.69
CA VAL A 50 8.43 0.85 6.34
C VAL A 50 9.89 0.52 6.65
N ALA A 51 10.80 0.70 5.68
CA ALA A 51 12.21 0.42 5.87
C ALA A 51 12.85 1.33 6.93
N ALA A 52 12.50 2.62 6.92
CA ALA A 52 12.99 3.57 7.92
C ALA A 52 12.53 3.20 9.34
N ALA A 53 11.26 2.82 9.50
CA ALA A 53 10.72 2.38 10.80
C ALA A 53 11.34 1.05 11.27
N ALA A 54 11.67 0.14 10.34
CA ALA A 54 12.33 -1.13 10.62
C ALA A 54 13.87 -1.03 10.77
N GLY A 55 14.46 0.17 10.62
CA GLY A 55 15.92 0.34 10.66
C GLY A 55 16.67 -0.36 9.51
N CYS A 56 16.02 -0.54 8.36
CA CYS A 56 16.59 -1.21 7.19
C CYS A 56 17.16 -0.19 6.19
N SER A 57 18.20 -0.59 5.45
CA SER A 57 18.70 0.16 4.30
C SER A 57 18.02 -0.30 3.00
N LEU A 58 17.90 0.62 2.04
CA LEU A 58 17.30 0.38 0.73
C LEU A 58 18.30 0.68 -0.38
N SER A 59 18.38 -0.20 -1.38
CA SER A 59 19.11 0.05 -2.61
C SER A 59 18.38 -0.49 -3.83
N GLN A 60 18.52 0.19 -4.97
CA GLN A 60 17.95 -0.26 -6.25
C GLN A 60 19.01 -1.05 -7.03
N PRO A 61 18.65 -2.18 -7.66
CA PRO A 61 19.58 -2.90 -8.52
C PRO A 61 19.86 -2.11 -9.80
N PHE A 62 21.12 -2.11 -10.23
CA PHE A 62 21.55 -1.53 -11.50
C PHE A 62 22.43 -2.52 -12.26
N PRO A 63 22.08 -2.88 -13.51
CA PRO A 63 20.84 -2.54 -14.21
C PRO A 63 19.61 -3.22 -13.58
N ASP A 64 18.41 -2.69 -13.85
CA ASP A 64 17.15 -3.32 -13.44
C ASP A 64 17.04 -4.72 -14.05
N ASN A 65 16.76 -5.71 -13.21
CA ASN A 65 16.62 -7.11 -13.58
C ASN A 65 15.25 -7.70 -13.20
N GLY A 66 14.23 -6.87 -13.01
CA GLY A 66 12.88 -7.25 -12.63
C GLY A 66 12.69 -7.52 -11.14
N ILE A 67 13.64 -7.07 -10.31
CA ILE A 67 13.53 -6.90 -8.86
C ILE A 67 13.67 -5.41 -8.61
N ASP A 68 12.77 -4.82 -7.85
CA ASP A 68 12.71 -3.35 -7.73
C ASP A 68 13.67 -2.83 -6.64
N TRP A 69 13.80 -3.57 -5.52
CA TRP A 69 14.58 -3.14 -4.36
C TRP A 69 15.34 -4.28 -3.69
N HIS A 70 16.48 -3.95 -3.12
CA HIS A 70 17.14 -4.70 -2.07
C HIS A 70 16.88 -4.01 -0.74
N VAL A 71 16.52 -4.79 0.28
CA VAL A 71 16.34 -4.31 1.64
C VAL A 71 17.35 -5.06 2.49
N SER A 72 18.22 -4.34 3.19
CA SER A 72 19.20 -4.93 4.12
C SER A 72 18.89 -4.56 5.57
N HIS A 73 19.17 -5.49 6.46
CA HIS A 73 19.03 -5.34 7.91
C HIS A 73 20.31 -5.87 8.56
N GLY A 74 20.96 -5.04 9.37
CA GLY A 74 22.11 -5.42 10.18
C GLY A 74 21.71 -5.50 11.64
N ALA A 75 22.03 -6.60 12.32
CA ALA A 75 21.73 -6.77 13.74
C ALA A 75 22.73 -7.71 14.41
N PRO A 76 23.19 -7.42 15.65
CA PRO A 76 24.11 -8.29 16.38
C PRO A 76 23.60 -9.72 16.61
N ASP A 77 22.27 -9.90 16.64
CA ASP A 77 21.62 -11.19 16.88
C ASP A 77 21.51 -12.05 15.62
N HIS A 78 21.90 -11.55 14.45
CA HIS A 78 22.00 -12.38 13.26
C HIS A 78 23.11 -13.42 13.42
N THR A 79 22.83 -14.65 12.99
CA THR A 79 23.75 -15.79 13.17
C THR A 79 24.36 -16.27 11.86
N VAL A 80 23.83 -15.85 10.71
CA VAL A 80 24.36 -16.23 9.39
C VAL A 80 25.36 -15.25 8.83
N ASP A 81 25.18 -13.96 9.12
CA ASP A 81 26.05 -12.85 8.73
C ASP A 81 25.70 -11.62 9.59
N ASP A 82 26.55 -10.58 9.60
CA ASP A 82 26.27 -9.33 10.34
C ASP A 82 25.13 -8.51 9.70
N GLU A 83 25.01 -8.58 8.37
CA GLU A 83 23.93 -8.00 7.56
C GLU A 83 23.24 -9.08 6.71
N VAL A 84 21.90 -9.07 6.68
CA VAL A 84 21.14 -9.87 5.72
C VAL A 84 20.35 -9.00 4.76
N THR A 85 20.21 -9.48 3.53
CA THR A 85 19.45 -8.82 2.46
C THR A 85 18.30 -9.68 1.98
N ILE A 86 17.16 -9.05 1.70
CA ILE A 86 16.10 -9.62 0.86
C ILE A 86 15.88 -8.77 -0.39
N LYS A 87 15.41 -9.43 -1.43
CA LYS A 87 14.99 -8.82 -2.70
C LYS A 87 13.48 -8.61 -2.70
N VAL A 88 13.03 -7.43 -3.07
CA VAL A 88 11.61 -7.07 -3.07
C VAL A 88 11.18 -6.71 -4.48
N GLN A 89 10.13 -7.37 -4.96
CA GLN A 89 9.39 -6.94 -6.14
C GLN A 89 8.08 -6.27 -5.71
N LEU A 90 7.85 -5.06 -6.20
CA LEU A 90 6.70 -4.23 -5.95
C LEU A 90 5.67 -4.41 -7.07
N LYS A 91 4.40 -4.49 -6.68
CA LYS A 91 3.26 -4.37 -7.58
C LYS A 91 2.18 -3.52 -6.91
N CYS A 92 1.54 -2.64 -7.66
CA CYS A 92 0.42 -1.85 -7.17
C CYS A 92 -0.79 -2.03 -8.10
N THR A 93 -2.00 -2.12 -7.55
CA THR A 93 -3.24 -2.24 -8.32
C THR A 93 -4.43 -1.56 -7.65
N TYR A 94 -5.31 -0.97 -8.47
CA TYR A 94 -6.66 -0.54 -8.07
C TYR A 94 -7.75 -1.51 -8.54
N GLN A 95 -7.39 -2.57 -9.26
CA GLN A 95 -8.36 -3.53 -9.83
C GLN A 95 -8.96 -4.43 -8.76
N ILE A 96 -8.30 -4.53 -7.60
CA ILE A 96 -8.76 -5.28 -6.42
C ILE A 96 -9.14 -4.25 -5.36
N PRO A 97 -10.27 -4.41 -4.65
CA PRO A 97 -10.66 -3.51 -3.57
C PRO A 97 -9.54 -3.39 -2.52
N SER A 98 -9.32 -2.18 -2.00
CA SER A 98 -8.27 -1.90 -1.00
C SER A 98 -8.46 -2.67 0.31
N HIS A 99 -9.66 -3.18 0.58
CA HIS A 99 -9.98 -4.06 1.70
C HIS A 99 -10.64 -5.35 1.20
N PRO A 100 -9.87 -6.37 0.81
CA PRO A 100 -10.41 -7.65 0.38
C PRO A 100 -11.10 -8.37 1.55
N THR A 101 -12.30 -8.91 1.32
CA THR A 101 -13.14 -9.52 2.37
C THR A 101 -12.72 -10.95 2.77
N GLY A 102 -11.89 -11.62 1.96
CA GLY A 102 -11.48 -13.00 2.17
C GLY A 102 -10.11 -13.14 2.83
N PRO A 103 -9.71 -14.38 3.20
CA PRO A 103 -8.39 -14.68 3.78
C PRO A 103 -7.23 -14.50 2.79
N ALA A 104 -7.54 -14.38 1.49
CA ALA A 104 -6.59 -14.11 0.43
C ALA A 104 -7.28 -13.51 -0.80
N PHE A 105 -6.53 -12.80 -1.63
CA PHE A 105 -6.95 -12.34 -2.96
C PHE A 105 -6.10 -12.97 -4.07
N SER A 106 -6.66 -13.01 -5.29
CA SER A 106 -5.97 -13.52 -6.47
C SER A 106 -5.19 -12.40 -7.14
N PHE A 107 -3.93 -12.65 -7.48
CA PHE A 107 -3.09 -11.70 -8.19
C PHE A 107 -2.37 -12.39 -9.35
N THR A 108 -2.48 -11.83 -10.55
CA THR A 108 -1.95 -12.48 -11.77
C THR A 108 -0.64 -11.83 -12.21
N LEU A 109 0.43 -12.62 -12.16
CA LEU A 109 1.78 -12.23 -12.58
C LEU A 109 2.10 -12.74 -13.98
N ASP A 110 2.95 -12.02 -14.70
CA ASP A 110 3.65 -12.58 -15.86
C ASP A 110 4.59 -13.69 -15.42
N ASN A 111 4.65 -14.76 -16.21
CA ASN A 111 5.46 -15.93 -15.88
C ASN A 111 6.95 -15.57 -15.76
N ALA A 112 7.45 -14.59 -16.52
CA ALA A 112 8.82 -14.12 -16.41
C ALA A 112 9.15 -13.53 -15.01
N HIS A 113 8.21 -12.79 -14.41
CA HIS A 113 8.34 -12.29 -13.03
C HIS A 113 8.20 -13.42 -12.02
N LEU A 114 7.20 -14.30 -12.19
CA LEU A 114 7.00 -15.43 -11.30
C LEU A 114 8.21 -16.37 -11.25
N VAL A 115 8.81 -16.71 -12.40
CA VAL A 115 10.01 -17.58 -12.47
C VAL A 115 11.17 -16.98 -11.65
N LYS A 116 11.34 -15.65 -11.68
CA LYS A 116 12.38 -14.98 -10.89
C LYS A 116 12.10 -15.05 -9.38
N LEU A 117 10.85 -14.81 -8.98
CA LEU A 117 10.40 -14.86 -7.58
C LEU A 117 10.37 -16.28 -7.01
N ALA A 118 10.02 -17.26 -7.84
CA ALA A 118 9.84 -18.66 -7.44
C ALA A 118 11.12 -19.49 -7.43
N ARG A 119 12.25 -18.93 -7.92
CA ARG A 119 13.55 -19.62 -7.91
C ARG A 119 13.90 -20.09 -6.49
N THR A 120 14.24 -21.36 -6.36
CA THR A 120 14.67 -22.03 -5.13
C THR A 120 15.59 -23.20 -5.47
N PRO A 121 16.64 -23.50 -4.68
CA PRO A 121 17.14 -22.72 -3.54
C PRO A 121 17.77 -21.38 -3.97
N VAL A 122 17.86 -20.43 -3.03
CA VAL A 122 18.52 -19.13 -3.20
C VAL A 122 19.25 -18.73 -1.92
N SER A 123 20.39 -18.05 -2.03
CA SER A 123 21.09 -17.45 -0.88
C SER A 123 20.45 -16.14 -0.43
N VAL A 124 19.90 -15.36 -1.38
CA VAL A 124 19.18 -14.11 -1.10
C VAL A 124 17.71 -14.32 -1.42
N HIS A 125 16.87 -14.30 -0.38
CA HIS A 125 15.45 -14.51 -0.51
C HIS A 125 14.75 -13.37 -1.25
N LYS A 126 13.60 -13.69 -1.84
CA LYS A 126 12.77 -12.75 -2.59
C LYS A 126 11.36 -12.75 -2.04
N ILE A 127 10.74 -11.57 -1.96
CA ILE A 127 9.32 -11.43 -1.66
C ILE A 127 8.64 -10.56 -2.71
N LEU A 128 7.35 -10.84 -2.92
CA LEU A 128 6.45 -9.97 -3.64
C LEU A 128 5.70 -9.11 -2.62
N VAL A 129 5.65 -7.80 -2.84
CA VAL A 129 4.81 -6.87 -2.08
C VAL A 129 3.76 -6.27 -3.02
N VAL A 130 2.49 -6.52 -2.73
CA VAL A 130 1.36 -6.03 -3.53
C VAL A 130 0.58 -4.98 -2.76
N MET A 131 0.62 -3.74 -3.26
CA MET A 131 -0.17 -2.62 -2.77
C MET A 131 -1.55 -2.60 -3.42
N LEU A 132 -2.61 -2.56 -2.62
CA LEU A 132 -3.96 -2.29 -3.06
C LEU A 132 -4.32 -0.83 -2.75
N VAL A 133 -4.72 -0.08 -3.77
CA VAL A 133 -5.06 1.36 -3.65
C VAL A 133 -6.49 1.64 -4.13
N PRO A 134 -7.15 2.70 -3.62
CA PRO A 134 -8.39 3.21 -4.17
C PRO A 134 -8.25 3.55 -5.66
N ARG A 135 -9.36 3.45 -6.41
CA ARG A 135 -9.37 3.78 -7.84
C ARG A 135 -9.18 5.28 -8.10
N SER A 136 -9.76 6.14 -7.27
CA SER A 136 -9.59 7.59 -7.40
C SER A 136 -8.27 8.02 -6.74
N GLN A 137 -7.41 8.71 -7.48
CA GLN A 137 -6.14 9.23 -6.95
C GLN A 137 -6.35 10.26 -5.84
N GLU A 138 -7.51 10.93 -5.80
CA GLU A 138 -7.83 11.87 -4.72
C GLU A 138 -8.02 11.21 -3.36
N ASP A 139 -8.27 9.92 -3.36
CA ASP A 139 -8.46 9.14 -2.15
C ASP A 139 -7.16 8.59 -1.60
N TRP A 140 -6.03 8.67 -2.30
CA TRP A 140 -4.80 7.97 -1.91
C TRP A 140 -4.14 8.52 -0.65
N LEU A 141 -4.21 9.84 -0.42
CA LEU A 141 -3.44 10.51 0.61
C LEU A 141 -4.23 11.65 1.24
N ARG A 142 -4.20 11.71 2.58
CA ARG A 142 -4.73 12.83 3.37
C ARG A 142 -3.69 13.22 4.40
N ALA A 143 -3.28 14.48 4.38
CA ALA A 143 -2.36 15.03 5.38
C ALA A 143 -3.15 15.82 6.42
N GLY A 144 -2.80 15.63 7.69
CA GLY A 144 -3.23 16.44 8.81
C GLY A 144 -2.04 16.82 9.69
N HIS A 145 -2.30 17.58 10.75
CA HIS A 145 -1.25 18.02 11.68
C HIS A 145 -0.56 16.85 12.40
N GLU A 146 -1.32 15.79 12.72
CA GLU A 146 -0.84 14.67 13.52
C GLU A 146 -0.37 13.47 12.67
N GLN A 147 -0.89 13.33 11.46
CA GLN A 147 -0.66 12.12 10.66
C GLN A 147 -0.78 12.35 9.16
N LEU A 148 -0.09 11.48 8.43
CA LEU A 148 -0.25 11.26 7.00
C LEU A 148 -1.03 9.96 6.80
N ASP A 149 -2.30 10.05 6.42
CA ASP A 149 -3.14 8.90 6.09
C ASP A 149 -2.95 8.53 4.62
N LEU A 150 -2.33 7.38 4.38
CA LEU A 150 -2.24 6.75 3.07
C LEU A 150 -3.32 5.68 2.99
N ARG A 151 -4.37 5.90 2.19
CA ARG A 151 -5.42 4.89 2.00
C ARG A 151 -4.93 3.82 1.05
N HIS A 152 -4.35 2.76 1.59
CA HIS A 152 -3.84 1.61 0.87
C HIS A 152 -3.64 0.44 1.85
N CYS A 153 -3.29 -0.73 1.34
CA CYS A 153 -2.65 -1.76 2.15
C CYS A 153 -1.66 -2.56 1.30
N CYS A 154 -0.45 -2.77 1.83
CA CYS A 154 0.57 -3.61 1.20
C CYS A 154 0.53 -4.99 1.83
N TYR A 155 0.49 -6.02 0.99
CA TYR A 155 0.54 -7.41 1.41
C TYR A 155 1.78 -8.09 0.86
N TRP A 156 2.42 -8.96 1.63
CA TRP A 156 3.63 -9.65 1.19
C TRP A 156 3.46 -11.17 1.10
N THR A 157 4.24 -11.79 0.21
CA THR A 157 4.40 -13.24 0.19
C THR A 157 5.75 -13.66 -0.39
N ASN A 158 6.32 -14.72 0.15
CA ASN A 158 7.40 -15.47 -0.49
C ASN A 158 6.79 -16.46 -1.50
N LEU A 159 7.31 -16.50 -2.73
CA LEU A 159 6.81 -17.39 -3.80
C LEU A 159 7.81 -18.50 -4.14
N ALA A 160 8.85 -18.72 -3.34
CA ALA A 160 9.88 -19.72 -3.61
C ALA A 160 9.23 -21.11 -3.79
N GLY A 161 9.55 -21.78 -4.90
CA GLY A 161 8.98 -23.08 -5.27
C GLY A 161 7.57 -23.03 -5.88
N HIS A 162 6.97 -21.85 -6.06
CA HIS A 162 5.64 -21.76 -6.68
C HIS A 162 5.70 -22.13 -8.17
N ALA A 163 4.87 -23.09 -8.58
CA ALA A 163 4.81 -23.55 -9.97
C ALA A 163 4.22 -22.49 -10.91
N VAL A 164 4.71 -22.44 -12.15
CA VAL A 164 4.08 -21.72 -13.25
C VAL A 164 2.98 -22.62 -13.80
N THR A 165 1.73 -22.13 -13.83
CA THR A 165 0.56 -22.95 -14.22
C THR A 165 -0.11 -22.48 -15.50
N GLY A 166 0.02 -21.19 -15.86
CA GLY A 166 -0.53 -20.67 -17.12
C GLY A 166 0.52 -20.53 -18.23
N ARG A 167 0.06 -20.29 -19.47
CA ARG A 167 0.94 -20.17 -20.66
C ARG A 167 1.85 -18.94 -20.62
N HIS A 168 1.29 -17.78 -20.28
CA HIS A 168 2.03 -16.51 -20.23
C HIS A 168 1.97 -15.84 -18.86
N ARG A 169 0.88 -16.09 -18.13
CA ARG A 169 0.62 -15.50 -16.82
C ARG A 169 0.11 -16.57 -15.87
N THR A 170 0.45 -16.44 -14.59
CA THR A 170 0.03 -17.35 -13.53
C THR A 170 -0.61 -16.53 -12.41
N THR A 171 -1.74 -17.02 -11.90
CA THR A 171 -2.43 -16.41 -10.77
C THR A 171 -1.96 -17.04 -9.47
N VAL A 172 -1.47 -16.21 -8.56
CA VAL A 172 -1.08 -16.58 -7.20
C VAL A 172 -2.13 -16.08 -6.20
N ARG A 173 -2.15 -16.70 -5.02
CA ARG A 173 -3.02 -16.29 -3.91
C ARG A 173 -2.19 -15.54 -2.87
N ILE A 174 -2.60 -14.32 -2.54
CA ILE A 174 -1.90 -13.45 -1.58
C ILE A 174 -2.74 -13.36 -0.30
N PRO A 175 -2.22 -13.83 0.85
CA PRO A 175 -2.94 -13.80 2.12
C PRO A 175 -3.18 -12.38 2.61
N THR A 176 -4.40 -12.09 3.08
CA THR A 176 -4.75 -10.78 3.66
C THR A 176 -4.22 -10.60 5.09
N SER A 177 -3.81 -11.69 5.75
CA SER A 177 -3.16 -11.64 7.07
C SER A 177 -1.69 -11.21 7.02
N ARG A 178 -1.08 -11.16 5.83
CA ARG A 178 0.34 -10.81 5.65
C ARG A 178 0.48 -9.36 5.22
N ILE A 179 0.10 -8.44 6.10
CA ILE A 179 0.34 -7.01 5.90
C ILE A 179 1.86 -6.76 5.95
N PHE A 180 2.36 -5.94 5.05
CA PHE A 180 3.76 -5.57 4.96
C PHE A 180 4.00 -4.22 5.65
N ASP A 181 4.11 -4.24 6.98
CA ASP A 181 4.51 -3.10 7.80
C ASP A 181 5.95 -3.28 8.33
N ASP A 182 6.40 -2.34 9.18
CA ASP A 182 7.72 -2.37 9.80
C ASP A 182 7.93 -3.61 10.67
N ARG A 183 6.91 -4.03 11.41
CA ARG A 183 6.96 -5.23 12.25
C ARG A 183 7.13 -6.49 11.43
N ALA A 184 6.34 -6.65 10.37
CA ALA A 184 6.46 -7.77 9.45
C ALA A 184 7.85 -7.79 8.79
N LEU A 185 8.40 -6.64 8.43
CA LEU A 185 9.75 -6.54 7.88
C LEU A 185 10.80 -6.97 8.92
N CYS A 186 10.74 -6.47 10.16
CA CYS A 186 11.62 -6.90 11.25
C CYS A 186 11.56 -8.43 11.45
N GLU A 187 10.36 -9.01 11.53
CA GLU A 187 10.18 -10.45 11.68
C GLU A 187 10.78 -11.26 10.53
N ILE A 188 10.59 -10.80 9.28
CA ILE A 188 11.21 -11.43 8.10
C ILE A 188 12.73 -11.39 8.25
N MET A 189 13.28 -10.23 8.58
CA MET A 189 14.73 -10.03 8.68
C MET A 189 15.34 -10.85 9.81
N THR A 190 14.70 -10.93 10.98
CA THR A 190 15.13 -11.81 12.08
C THR A 190 15.16 -13.27 11.64
N ARG A 191 14.11 -13.75 10.95
CA ARG A 191 14.08 -15.14 10.43
C ARG A 191 15.23 -15.38 9.45
N VAL A 192 15.46 -14.46 8.51
CA VAL A 192 16.54 -14.59 7.51
C VAL A 192 17.92 -14.50 8.18
N GLY A 193 18.10 -13.60 9.15
CA GLY A 193 19.29 -13.46 9.99
C GLY A 193 19.64 -14.72 10.79
N ALA A 194 18.64 -15.54 11.11
CA ALA A 194 18.82 -16.86 11.73
C ALA A 194 19.00 -18.01 10.72
N GLY A 195 19.10 -17.72 9.42
CA GLY A 195 19.21 -18.71 8.34
C GLY A 195 17.90 -19.35 7.92
N GLY A 196 16.78 -18.81 8.41
CA GLY A 196 15.43 -19.16 8.00
C GLY A 196 15.01 -18.49 6.69
N ARG A 197 13.72 -18.52 6.41
CA ARG A 197 13.11 -17.93 5.21
C ARG A 197 12.09 -16.87 5.63
N PRO A 198 11.79 -15.88 4.76
CA PRO A 198 10.69 -14.95 4.96
C PRO A 198 9.37 -15.68 5.21
#